data_AF-A0A8D8KGZ8-F1
#
_entry.id   AF-A0A8D8KGZ8-F1
#
_cell.length_a   1.000
_cell.length_b   1.000
_cell.length_c   1.000
_cell.angle_alpha   90.00
_cell.angle_beta   90.00
_cell.angle_gamma   90.00
#
_symmetry.space_group_name_H-M   'P 1'
#
loop_
_entity.id
_entity.type
_entity.pdbx_description
1 polymer ?
#
loop_
_entity_poly.entity_id
_entity_poly.type
_entity_poly.pdbx_seq_one_letter_code
_entity_poly.pdbx_strand_id
1 'polypeptide(L)'
;TIIRNSRDFFWSVRDRTMYTDLYKKMMMSIAGKDKFILDMSEAHCGFPDRLILPKGWTSGMQMQMYFVLTPYVMTEVKGDMIFDKTYMCGMTTMDMLPMGFPFDRKIDMTYWYTKNMMFKDVMIYHMDEMKVNQSY
;
A
#
# COMPACT_ATOMS: atom_id res chain seq x y z
N THR A 1 -12.19 4.19 17.58
CA THR A 1 -12.30 4.00 16.12
C THR A 1 -10.95 4.26 15.49
N ILE A 2 -10.48 3.36 14.62
CA ILE A 2 -9.21 3.51 13.89
C ILE A 2 -9.55 3.99 12.46
N ILE A 3 -8.84 4.99 11.96
CA ILE A 3 -9.04 5.55 10.62
C ILE A 3 -7.71 5.43 9.87
N ARG A 4 -7.75 4.86 8.66
CA ARG A 4 -6.58 4.71 7.80
C ARG A 4 -6.92 5.10 6.37
N ASN A 5 -6.13 6.00 5.78
CA ASN A 5 -6.28 6.36 4.38
C ASN A 5 -5.57 5.34 3.49
N SER A 6 -6.09 5.09 2.28
CA SER A 6 -5.45 4.19 1.32
C SER A 6 -4.05 4.65 0.90
N ARG A 7 -3.77 5.96 0.97
CA ARG A 7 -2.44 6.54 0.72
C ARG A 7 -1.41 6.24 1.80
N ASP A 8 -1.86 5.73 2.95
CA ASP A 8 -0.98 5.37 4.06
C ASP A 8 -0.74 3.85 4.11
N PHE A 9 -1.05 3.12 3.04
CA PHE A 9 -0.75 1.70 2.98
C PHE A 9 0.75 1.46 2.86
N PHE A 10 1.25 0.54 3.68
CA PHE A 10 2.68 0.29 3.86
C PHE A 10 3.31 -0.61 2.77
N TRP A 11 2.48 -1.15 1.86
CA TRP A 11 2.89 -2.07 0.79
C TRP A 11 2.99 -1.42 -0.59
N SER A 12 2.55 -0.16 -0.71
CA SER A 12 2.37 0.50 -1.99
C SER A 12 3.16 1.81 -2.06
N VAL A 13 3.51 2.20 -3.29
CA VAL A 13 4.38 3.35 -3.59
C VAL A 13 3.77 4.18 -4.71
N ARG A 14 4.12 5.47 -4.69
CA ARG A 14 3.67 6.41 -5.73
C ARG A 14 4.40 6.17 -7.04
N ASP A 15 3.78 6.62 -8.12
CA ASP A 15 4.46 6.67 -9.42
C ASP A 15 5.69 7.58 -9.32
N ARG A 16 6.74 7.22 -10.07
CA ARG A 16 8.02 7.91 -10.01
C ARG A 16 7.97 9.25 -10.73
N THR A 17 8.68 10.23 -10.17
CA THR A 17 8.99 11.48 -10.86
C THR A 17 9.71 11.18 -12.18
N MET A 18 9.24 11.80 -13.26
CA MET A 18 9.86 11.64 -14.58
C MET A 18 11.30 12.15 -14.56
N TYR A 19 12.19 11.50 -15.32
CA TYR A 19 13.62 11.82 -15.35
C TYR A 19 13.90 13.31 -15.62
N THR A 20 13.17 13.94 -16.55
CA THR A 20 13.36 15.35 -16.90
C THR A 20 13.05 16.28 -15.74
N ASP A 21 12.02 15.97 -14.95
CA ASP A 21 11.61 16.76 -13.80
C ASP A 21 12.60 16.57 -12.64
N LEU A 22 13.07 15.33 -12.44
CA LEU A 22 14.11 15.02 -11.48
C LEU A 22 15.41 15.77 -11.81
N TYR A 23 15.84 15.70 -13.07
CA TYR A 23 17.03 16.41 -13.56
C TYR A 23 16.90 17.93 -13.38
N LYS A 24 15.74 18.49 -13.73
CA LYS A 24 15.44 19.91 -13.54
C LYS A 24 15.52 20.32 -12.06
N LYS A 25 14.90 19.56 -11.15
CA LYS A 25 14.96 19.78 -9.69
C LYS A 25 16.41 19.74 -9.18
N MET A 26 17.18 18.76 -9.63
CA MET A 26 18.59 18.61 -9.26
C MET A 26 19.43 19.81 -9.73
N MET A 27 19.29 20.24 -10.99
CA MET A 27 20.04 21.37 -11.54
C MET A 27 19.68 22.70 -10.87
N MET A 28 18.40 22.93 -10.54
CA MET A 28 18.01 24.11 -9.75
C MET A 28 18.60 24.10 -8.35
N SER A 29 18.72 22.92 -7.74
CA SER A 29 19.33 22.80 -6.43
C SER A 29 20.84 23.03 -6.43
N ILE A 30 21.55 22.50 -7.43
CA ILE A 30 22.98 22.79 -7.63
C ILE A 30 23.22 24.28 -7.85
N ALA A 31 22.34 24.97 -8.58
CA ALA A 31 22.42 26.41 -8.80
C ALA A 31 22.04 27.25 -7.56
N GLY A 32 21.71 26.62 -6.42
CA GLY A 32 21.32 27.28 -5.18
C GLY A 32 19.94 27.94 -5.22
N LYS A 33 19.13 27.65 -6.24
CA LYS A 33 17.78 28.23 -6.39
C LYS A 33 16.73 27.49 -5.57
N ASP A 34 16.91 26.18 -5.39
CA ASP A 34 15.98 25.30 -4.66
C ASP A 34 16.72 24.29 -3.76
N LYS A 35 15.99 23.70 -2.81
CA LYS A 35 16.50 22.57 -2.01
C LYS A 35 16.01 21.26 -2.60
N PHE A 36 16.92 20.31 -2.81
CA PHE A 36 16.56 18.95 -3.20
C PHE A 36 16.05 18.17 -1.98
N ILE A 37 14.75 17.86 -1.98
CA ILE A 37 14.11 17.06 -0.93
C ILE A 37 14.10 15.61 -1.37
N LEU A 38 14.64 14.72 -0.54
CA LEU A 38 14.52 13.28 -0.72
C LEU A 38 13.12 12.84 -0.31
N ASP A 39 12.28 12.54 -1.31
CA ASP A 39 10.94 11.99 -1.08
C ASP A 39 10.97 10.46 -1.07
N MET A 40 10.73 9.89 0.10
CA MET A 40 10.70 8.43 0.30
C MET A 40 9.35 7.80 -0.10
N SER A 41 8.37 8.60 -0.55
CA SER A 41 7.08 8.09 -1.05
C SER A 41 7.15 7.50 -2.46
N GLU A 42 8.22 7.82 -3.20
CA GLU A 42 8.59 7.22 -4.49
C GLU A 42 9.69 6.15 -4.30
N ALA A 43 9.50 5.27 -3.30
CA ALA A 43 10.52 4.29 -2.97
C ALA A 43 10.88 3.41 -4.18
N HIS A 44 12.12 2.89 -4.18
CA HIS A 44 12.66 2.18 -5.33
C HIS A 44 11.93 0.85 -5.58
N CYS A 45 11.32 0.30 -4.53
CA CYS A 45 10.59 -0.93 -4.59
C CYS A 45 9.24 -0.76 -3.88
N GLY A 46 8.19 -1.33 -4.47
CA GLY A 46 6.84 -1.33 -3.91
C GLY A 46 5.79 -1.58 -4.98
N PHE A 47 4.58 -1.92 -4.54
CA PHE A 47 3.47 -2.11 -5.47
C PHE A 47 2.87 -0.75 -5.86
N PRO A 48 2.61 -0.44 -7.15
CA PRO A 48 2.08 0.88 -7.52
C PRO A 48 0.71 1.16 -6.88
N ASP A 49 0.56 2.32 -6.21
CA ASP A 49 -0.68 2.75 -5.55
C ASP A 49 -1.89 2.66 -6.49
N ARG A 50 -1.70 3.04 -7.76
CA ARG A 50 -2.75 3.04 -8.79
C ARG A 50 -3.23 1.66 -9.23
N LEU A 51 -2.57 0.58 -8.81
CA LEU A 51 -2.91 -0.80 -9.17
C LEU A 51 -3.45 -1.60 -7.99
N ILE A 52 -3.56 -1.00 -6.80
CA ILE A 52 -3.94 -1.69 -5.56
C ILE A 52 -5.32 -2.35 -5.62
N LEU A 53 -6.23 -1.77 -6.40
CA LEU A 53 -7.53 -2.37 -6.67
C LEU A 53 -7.50 -3.05 -8.04
N PRO A 54 -8.06 -4.27 -8.15
CA PRO A 54 -8.33 -4.85 -9.46
C PRO A 54 -9.31 -3.97 -10.25
N LYS A 55 -9.30 -4.11 -11.58
CA LYS A 55 -10.29 -3.45 -12.43
C LYS A 55 -11.68 -3.98 -12.11
N GLY A 56 -12.51 -3.13 -11.49
CA GLY A 56 -13.89 -3.46 -11.14
C GLY A 56 -14.83 -3.59 -12.34
N TRP A 57 -16.11 -3.76 -12.05
CA TRP A 57 -17.17 -3.75 -13.05
C TRP A 57 -17.95 -2.44 -12.97
N THR A 58 -18.58 -2.01 -14.06
CA THR A 58 -19.50 -0.86 -14.03
C THR A 58 -20.69 -1.12 -13.12
N SER A 59 -21.13 -2.38 -13.02
CA SER A 59 -22.19 -2.84 -12.11
C SER A 59 -21.73 -2.98 -10.64
N GLY A 60 -20.44 -2.79 -10.37
CA GLY A 60 -19.82 -3.14 -9.08
C GLY A 60 -19.38 -4.60 -9.05
N MET A 61 -18.09 -4.81 -8.80
CA MET A 61 -17.52 -6.13 -8.56
C MET A 61 -17.54 -6.40 -7.05
N GLN A 62 -18.28 -7.44 -6.65
CA GLN A 62 -18.43 -7.82 -5.25
C GLN A 62 -17.13 -8.45 -4.73
N MET A 63 -16.60 -7.90 -3.65
CA MET A 63 -15.38 -8.33 -2.99
C MET A 63 -15.57 -8.26 -1.47
N GLN A 64 -14.61 -8.79 -0.72
CA GLN A 64 -14.58 -8.67 0.73
C GLN A 64 -13.27 -8.06 1.19
N MET A 65 -13.37 -7.07 2.09
CA MET A 65 -12.24 -6.64 2.91
C MET A 65 -12.19 -7.49 4.16
N TYR A 66 -10.98 -7.94 4.50
CA TYR A 66 -10.71 -8.69 5.72
C TYR A 66 -9.83 -7.85 6.64
N PHE A 67 -10.23 -7.76 7.90
CA PHE A 67 -9.48 -7.09 8.96
C PHE A 67 -9.23 -8.07 10.09
N VAL A 68 -8.01 -8.08 10.60
CA VAL A 68 -7.62 -8.86 11.78
C VAL A 68 -6.75 -8.00 12.69
N LEU A 69 -7.05 -8.02 13.98
CA LEU A 69 -6.25 -7.35 15.00
C LEU A 69 -5.48 -8.40 15.79
N THR A 70 -4.15 -8.31 15.77
CA THR A 70 -3.25 -9.19 16.51
C THR A 70 -2.52 -8.42 17.60
N PRO A 71 -2.16 -9.06 18.73
CA PRO A 71 -1.22 -8.47 19.67
C PRO A 71 0.12 -8.22 18.98
N TYR A 72 0.59 -6.98 19.05
CA TYR A 72 1.91 -6.64 18.55
C TYR A 72 2.98 -7.22 19.48
N VAL A 73 3.94 -7.94 18.92
CA VAL A 73 5.12 -8.41 19.66
C VAL A 73 6.35 -7.81 19.00
N MET A 74 7.11 -7.03 19.77
CA MET A 74 8.26 -6.28 19.27
C MET A 74 9.30 -7.22 18.65
N THR A 75 9.56 -7.04 17.37
CA THR A 75 10.80 -7.52 16.75
C THR A 75 11.89 -6.49 17.01
N GLU A 76 13.00 -6.92 17.62
CA GLU A 76 14.24 -6.15 17.51
C GLU A 76 14.53 -6.00 16.02
N VAL A 77 14.46 -4.78 15.50
CA VAL A 77 14.78 -4.50 14.10
C VAL A 77 16.27 -4.78 13.92
N LYS A 78 16.61 -6.01 13.50
CA LYS A 78 17.98 -6.38 13.16
C LYS A 78 18.30 -5.81 11.79
N GLY A 79 18.68 -4.53 11.72
CA GLY A 79 19.21 -3.92 10.50
C GLY A 79 19.23 -2.40 10.53
N ASP A 80 20.43 -1.82 10.42
CA ASP A 80 20.69 -0.37 10.32
C ASP A 80 20.31 0.27 8.97
N MET A 81 19.46 -0.38 8.16
CA MET A 81 19.16 0.08 6.79
C MET A 81 17.66 0.17 6.54
N ILE A 82 17.03 1.21 7.07
CA ILE A 82 15.65 1.61 6.70
C ILE A 82 15.73 2.60 5.54
N PHE A 83 16.26 2.17 4.39
CA PHE A 83 16.20 2.99 3.18
C PHE A 83 14.84 2.86 2.48
N ASP A 84 14.08 1.80 2.73
CA ASP A 84 12.75 1.63 2.12
C ASP A 84 11.78 1.15 3.20
N LYS A 85 10.72 1.93 3.44
CA LYS A 85 9.67 1.61 4.43
C LYS A 85 8.61 0.68 3.86
N THR A 86 8.78 0.21 2.62
CA THR A 86 7.80 -0.67 1.99
C THR A 86 8.01 -2.11 2.46
N TYR A 87 6.95 -2.74 2.98
CA TYR A 87 6.98 -4.07 3.64
C TYR A 87 7.58 -5.21 2.79
N MET A 88 7.60 -5.09 1.47
CA MET A 88 8.12 -6.11 0.55
C MET A 88 9.54 -5.83 0.04
N CYS A 89 10.19 -4.77 0.53
CA CYS A 89 11.31 -4.12 -0.17
C CYS A 89 12.52 -3.86 0.73
N GLY A 90 12.83 -4.81 1.61
CA GLY A 90 13.98 -4.74 2.51
C GLY A 90 13.62 -4.62 3.98
N MET A 91 12.35 -4.33 4.31
CA MET A 91 11.85 -4.41 5.68
C MET A 91 11.41 -5.84 5.98
N THR A 92 12.33 -6.66 6.48
CA THR A 92 12.14 -8.12 6.59
C THR A 92 11.30 -8.57 7.77
N THR A 93 11.17 -7.77 8.84
CA THR A 93 10.46 -8.19 10.07
C THR A 93 9.89 -6.97 10.80
N MET A 94 8.62 -6.64 10.55
CA MET A 94 7.88 -5.67 11.37
C MET A 94 7.17 -6.32 12.56
N ASP A 95 6.93 -7.64 12.48
CA ASP A 95 6.42 -8.46 13.57
C ASP A 95 7.04 -9.87 13.51
N MET A 96 6.74 -10.69 14.53
CA MET A 96 7.16 -12.10 14.57
C MET A 96 6.17 -13.06 13.89
N LEU A 97 5.15 -12.53 13.20
CA LEU A 97 4.17 -13.37 12.53
C LEU A 97 4.71 -13.80 11.16
N PRO A 98 4.32 -14.99 10.67
CA PRO A 98 4.68 -15.41 9.32
C PRO A 98 4.16 -14.42 8.27
N MET A 99 4.91 -14.22 7.20
CA MET A 99 4.45 -13.42 6.06
C MET A 99 3.14 -14.00 5.52
N GLY A 100 2.12 -13.14 5.37
CA GLY A 100 0.80 -13.55 4.92
C GLY A 100 -0.11 -14.09 6.03
N PHE A 101 0.33 -14.08 7.30
CA PHE A 101 -0.54 -14.41 8.43
C PHE A 101 -1.84 -13.59 8.41
N PRO A 102 -3.01 -14.19 8.71
CA PRO A 102 -3.26 -15.60 9.08
C PRO A 102 -3.55 -16.55 7.91
N PHE A 103 -3.31 -16.11 6.66
CA PHE A 103 -3.53 -16.89 5.44
C PHE A 103 -2.27 -17.64 4.96
N ASP A 104 -1.23 -17.69 5.79
CA ASP A 104 0.02 -18.41 5.57
C ASP A 104 -0.14 -19.95 5.64
N ARG A 105 -1.31 -20.44 6.06
CA ARG A 105 -1.57 -21.84 6.37
C ARG A 105 -2.97 -22.29 5.98
N LYS A 106 -3.20 -23.60 5.98
CA LYS A 106 -4.56 -24.17 5.82
C LYS A 106 -5.43 -23.75 7.01
N ILE A 107 -6.59 -23.18 6.70
CA ILE A 107 -7.56 -22.70 7.68
C ILE A 107 -8.47 -23.85 8.12
N ASP A 108 -8.60 -24.01 9.43
CA ASP A 108 -9.65 -24.84 10.02
C ASP A 108 -10.83 -23.95 10.40
N MET A 109 -11.94 -24.11 9.67
CA MET A 109 -13.13 -23.28 9.79
C MET A 109 -13.88 -23.51 11.11
N THR A 110 -13.57 -24.56 11.87
CA THR A 110 -14.24 -24.85 13.15
C THR A 110 -13.95 -23.80 14.23
N TYR A 111 -12.80 -23.12 14.15
CA TYR A 111 -12.39 -22.07 15.09
C TYR A 111 -11.97 -20.75 14.42
N TRP A 112 -12.12 -20.65 13.09
CA TRP A 112 -11.62 -19.51 12.33
C TRP A 112 -12.24 -18.17 12.76
N TYR A 113 -13.54 -18.15 13.01
CA TYR A 113 -14.25 -16.90 13.32
C TYR A 113 -14.04 -16.47 14.76
N THR A 114 -13.20 -15.47 14.96
CA THR A 114 -12.89 -14.90 16.28
C THR A 114 -13.34 -13.44 16.40
N LYS A 115 -13.41 -12.92 17.63
CA LYS A 115 -13.89 -11.54 17.91
C LYS A 115 -12.96 -10.44 17.39
N ASN A 116 -11.72 -10.76 17.08
CA ASN A 116 -10.71 -9.83 16.57
C ASN A 116 -10.59 -9.84 15.04
N MET A 117 -11.49 -10.57 14.34
CA MET A 117 -11.60 -10.61 12.89
C MET A 117 -12.88 -9.92 12.42
N MET A 118 -12.83 -9.33 11.23
CA MET A 118 -13.99 -8.72 10.58
C MET A 118 -13.91 -8.91 9.07
N PHE A 119 -15.01 -9.40 8.49
CA PHE A 119 -15.23 -9.43 7.06
C PHE A 119 -16.23 -8.34 6.69
N LYS A 120 -15.91 -7.55 5.68
CA LYS A 120 -16.77 -6.47 5.18
C LYS A 120 -16.96 -6.61 3.69
N ASP A 121 -18.20 -6.85 3.27
CA ASP A 121 -18.56 -6.81 1.85
C ASP A 121 -18.35 -5.40 1.30
N VAL A 122 -17.70 -5.32 0.15
CA VAL A 122 -17.41 -4.09 -0.58
C VAL A 122 -17.65 -4.28 -2.07
N MET A 123 -17.84 -3.17 -2.78
CA MET A 123 -18.00 -3.16 -4.23
C MET A 123 -16.88 -2.34 -4.87
N ILE A 124 -16.24 -2.89 -5.90
CA ILE A 124 -15.26 -2.16 -6.72
C ILE A 124 -15.93 -1.77 -8.02
N TYR A 125 -16.11 -0.46 -8.23
CA TYR A 125 -16.69 0.09 -9.44
C TYR A 125 -15.59 0.51 -10.41
N HIS A 126 -15.79 0.21 -11.70
CA HIS A 126 -14.97 0.78 -12.76
C HIS A 126 -15.76 1.85 -13.50
N MET A 127 -15.20 3.06 -13.54
CA MET A 127 -15.73 4.18 -14.32
C MET A 127 -14.97 4.24 -15.64
N ASP A 128 -15.70 4.17 -16.74
CA ASP A 128 -15.14 4.38 -18.08
C ASP A 128 -15.17 5.88 -18.39
N GLU A 129 -13.99 6.50 -18.47
CA GLU A 129 -13.85 7.95 -18.71
C GLU A 129 -14.55 8.39 -19.99
N MET A 130 -14.66 7.52 -21.01
CA MET A 130 -15.38 7.85 -22.25
C MET A 130 -16.90 7.98 -22.07
N LYS A 131 -17.48 7.34 -21.05
CA LYS A 131 -18.92 7.41 -20.77
C LYS A 131 -19.29 8.52 -19.80
N VAL A 132 -18.39 8.87 -18.87
CA VAL A 132 -18.60 9.97 -17.92
C VAL A 132 -18.71 11.31 -18.63
N ASN A 133 -17.94 11.51 -19.70
CA ASN A 133 -17.97 12.74 -20.51
C ASN A 133 -19.15 12.84 -21.50
N GLN A 134 -19.96 11.78 -21.66
CA GLN A 134 -21.18 11.81 -22.49
C GLN A 134 -22.44 12.16 -21.70
N SER A 135 -22.35 12.15 -20.37
CA SER A 135 -23.44 12.46 -19.44
C SER A 135 -23.45 13.92 -18.94
N TYR A 136 -22.63 14.79 -19.53
CA TYR A 136 -22.60 16.24 -19.29
C TYR A 136 -22.83 17.00 -20.60
#